data_AF-A0A3B9ZUY9-F1
#
_entry.id   AF-A0A3B9ZUY9-F1
#
_cell.length_a   1.000
_cell.length_b   1.000
_cell.length_c   1.000
_cell.angle_alpha   90.00
_cell.angle_beta   90.00
_cell.angle_gamma   90.00
#
_symmetry.space_group_name_H-M   'P 1'
#
loop_
_entity.id
_entity.type
_entity.pdbx_description
1 polymer ?
#
loop_
_entity_poly.entity_id
_entity_poly.type
_entity_poly.pdbx_seq_one_letter_code
_entity_poly.pdbx_strand_id
1 'polypeptide(L)'
;MLQKYFEAESTLDEENDLINYFNSGEVEEELKPFVPIFSGLKDLAVNEDEGLGEDLMNYILESEHKEKVRYRWMWQMVTAVAAAVILVMLGVNFYSNQSQWEDTFTDPKQAYAEASKTLEFVAGKYNKGLAMLKPLGKVEAAATPFYSGMAAWNKGIGKLENINKNLKKQ
;
A
#
# COMPACT_ATOMS: atom_id res chain seq x y z
N MET A 1 3.29 -37.94 -37.07
CA MET A 1 4.40 -37.51 -36.21
C MET A 1 4.57 -36.00 -36.28
N LEU A 2 4.86 -35.42 -37.45
CA LEU A 2 5.01 -33.96 -37.61
C LEU A 2 3.79 -33.14 -37.11
N GLN A 3 2.56 -33.58 -37.39
CA GLN A 3 1.36 -32.91 -36.87
C GLN A 3 1.33 -32.88 -35.33
N LYS A 4 1.68 -33.99 -34.67
CA LYS A 4 1.73 -34.08 -33.20
C LYS A 4 2.75 -33.11 -32.62
N TYR A 5 3.89 -32.92 -33.29
CA TYR A 5 4.90 -31.93 -32.88
C TYR A 5 4.32 -30.51 -32.89
N PHE A 6 3.59 -30.14 -33.95
CA PHE A 6 2.91 -28.84 -34.00
C PHE A 6 1.76 -28.69 -33.01
N GLU A 7 1.14 -29.80 -32.62
CA GLU A 7 0.10 -29.84 -31.58
C GLU A 7 0.67 -29.94 -30.16
N ALA A 8 1.99 -30.02 -29.99
CA ALA A 8 2.67 -30.24 -28.72
C ALA A 8 2.25 -31.55 -28.01
N GLU A 9 1.94 -32.59 -28.78
CA GLU A 9 1.56 -33.93 -28.32
C GLU A 9 2.62 -35.01 -28.65
N SER A 10 3.78 -34.62 -29.19
CA SER A 10 4.89 -35.53 -29.48
C SER A 10 5.63 -35.98 -28.21
N THR A 11 6.21 -37.19 -28.26
CA THR A 11 7.19 -37.63 -27.25
C THR A 11 8.60 -37.22 -27.64
N LEU A 12 9.53 -37.22 -26.68
CA LEU A 12 10.96 -36.92 -26.95
C LEU A 12 11.57 -37.85 -28.01
N ASP A 13 11.19 -39.12 -28.03
CA ASP A 13 11.66 -40.07 -29.04
C ASP A 13 11.13 -39.71 -30.45
N GLU A 14 9.85 -39.34 -30.55
CA GLU A 14 9.25 -38.88 -31.81
C GLU A 14 9.89 -37.57 -32.30
N GLU A 15 10.27 -36.67 -31.38
CA GLU A 15 10.98 -35.42 -31.71
C GLU A 15 12.39 -35.67 -32.22
N ASN A 16 13.13 -36.58 -31.59
CA ASN A 16 14.44 -37.01 -32.07
C ASN A 16 14.37 -37.64 -33.46
N ASP A 17 13.35 -38.45 -33.72
CA ASP A 17 13.10 -39.02 -35.05
C ASP A 17 12.82 -37.95 -36.10
N LEU A 18 12.02 -36.92 -35.77
CA LEU A 18 11.79 -35.77 -36.66
C LEU A 18 13.09 -34.98 -36.91
N ILE A 19 13.86 -34.68 -35.87
CA ILE A 19 15.15 -33.99 -35.99
C ILE A 19 16.09 -34.78 -36.90
N ASN A 20 16.19 -36.10 -36.74
CA ASN A 20 17.04 -36.95 -37.58
C ASN A 20 16.54 -37.01 -39.02
N TYR A 21 15.22 -37.16 -39.23
CA TYR A 21 14.61 -37.21 -40.57
C TYR A 21 14.87 -35.91 -41.36
N PHE A 22 14.62 -34.75 -40.77
CA PHE A 22 14.81 -33.47 -41.46
C PHE A 22 16.29 -33.07 -41.65
N ASN A 23 17.20 -33.65 -40.87
CA ASN A 23 18.65 -33.46 -41.02
C ASN A 23 19.32 -34.57 -41.87
N SER A 24 18.56 -35.54 -42.38
CA SER A 24 19.10 -36.67 -43.17
C SER A 24 19.58 -36.28 -44.58
N GLY A 25 19.11 -35.13 -45.10
CA GLY A 25 19.37 -34.69 -46.47
C GLY A 25 18.43 -35.29 -47.53
N GLU A 26 17.64 -36.31 -47.18
CA GLU A 26 16.66 -36.96 -48.05
C GLU A 26 15.24 -36.77 -47.49
N VAL A 27 14.66 -35.59 -47.74
CA VAL A 27 13.32 -35.21 -47.27
C VAL A 27 12.34 -35.14 -48.44
N GLU A 28 11.14 -35.68 -48.23
CA GLU A 28 10.05 -35.65 -49.22
C GLU A 28 9.73 -34.23 -49.69
N GLU A 29 9.36 -34.08 -50.96
CA GLU A 29 9.18 -32.76 -51.61
C GLU A 29 8.15 -31.88 -50.89
N GLU A 30 7.06 -32.48 -50.43
CA GLU A 30 6.00 -31.80 -49.68
C GLU A 30 6.46 -31.32 -48.29
N LEU A 31 7.52 -31.93 -47.75
CA LEU A 31 8.05 -31.67 -46.41
C LEU A 31 9.30 -30.78 -46.40
N LYS A 32 9.91 -30.53 -47.55
CA LYS A 32 11.06 -29.61 -47.72
C LYS A 32 10.86 -28.24 -47.04
N PRO A 33 9.67 -27.60 -47.05
CA PRO A 33 9.47 -26.31 -46.38
C PRO A 33 9.72 -26.32 -44.87
N PHE A 34 9.65 -27.49 -44.22
CA PHE A 34 9.81 -27.63 -42.77
C PHE A 34 11.26 -27.89 -42.35
N VAL A 35 12.16 -28.22 -43.28
CA VAL A 35 13.59 -28.45 -43.01
C VAL A 35 14.25 -27.34 -42.17
N PRO A 36 14.01 -26.03 -42.45
CA PRO A 36 14.64 -24.95 -41.67
C PRO A 36 14.29 -25.00 -40.18
N ILE A 37 13.10 -25.49 -39.81
CA ILE A 37 12.64 -25.58 -38.41
C ILE A 37 13.54 -26.54 -37.61
N PHE A 38 13.98 -27.63 -38.24
CA PHE A 38 14.76 -28.68 -37.59
C PHE A 38 16.27 -28.57 -37.80
N SER A 39 16.71 -27.68 -38.70
CA SER A 39 18.10 -27.55 -39.16
C SER A 39 19.14 -27.11 -38.12
N GLY A 40 18.72 -26.69 -36.91
CA GLY A 40 19.61 -26.35 -35.80
C GLY A 40 19.30 -27.08 -34.49
N LEU A 41 18.26 -27.92 -34.45
CA LEU A 41 17.82 -28.59 -33.23
C LEU A 41 18.78 -29.71 -32.79
N LYS A 42 19.47 -30.34 -33.74
CA LYS A 42 20.44 -31.41 -33.45
C LYS A 42 21.60 -30.94 -32.56
N ASP A 43 22.07 -29.71 -32.76
CA ASP A 43 23.18 -29.15 -31.97
C ASP A 43 22.71 -28.67 -30.58
N LEU A 44 21.42 -28.37 -30.44
CA LEU A 44 20.80 -27.93 -29.19
C LEU A 44 20.41 -29.10 -28.27
N ALA A 45 20.04 -30.25 -28.84
CA ALA A 45 19.62 -31.43 -28.09
C ALA A 45 20.78 -32.15 -27.34
N VAL A 46 22.04 -31.80 -27.63
CA VAL A 46 23.22 -32.51 -27.10
C VAL A 46 23.65 -32.00 -25.72
N ASN A 47 23.17 -30.84 -25.27
CA ASN A 47 23.66 -30.19 -24.05
C ASN A 47 22.53 -29.88 -23.07
N GLU A 48 21.86 -30.91 -22.57
CA GLU A 48 21.03 -30.79 -21.38
C GLU A 48 21.95 -30.80 -20.16
N ASP A 49 22.47 -29.63 -19.78
CA ASP A 49 23.17 -29.46 -18.51
C ASP A 49 22.12 -29.50 -17.38
N GLU A 50 22.06 -30.64 -16.70
CA GLU A 50 21.13 -30.93 -15.60
C GLU A 50 21.17 -29.85 -14.50
N GLY A 51 22.26 -29.09 -14.37
CA GLY A 51 22.42 -28.02 -13.38
C GLY A 51 21.91 -26.64 -13.82
N LEU A 52 21.70 -26.39 -15.11
CA LEU A 52 21.37 -25.04 -15.62
C LEU A 52 20.10 -24.46 -15.01
N GLY A 53 19.08 -25.30 -14.78
CA GLY A 53 17.82 -24.87 -14.17
C GLY A 53 18.02 -24.37 -12.73
N GLU A 54 18.83 -25.08 -11.95
CA GLU A 54 19.14 -24.71 -10.57
C GLU A 54 20.03 -23.46 -10.51
N ASP A 55 21.04 -23.36 -11.38
CA ASP A 55 21.92 -22.20 -11.48
C ASP A 55 21.18 -20.93 -11.90
N LEU A 56 20.26 -21.04 -12.87
CA LEU A 56 19.41 -19.92 -13.29
C LEU A 56 18.45 -19.50 -12.18
N MET A 57 17.85 -20.45 -11.46
CA MET A 57 16.98 -20.15 -10.33
C MET A 57 17.75 -19.43 -9.22
N ASN A 58 18.94 -19.93 -8.87
CA ASN A 58 19.80 -19.32 -7.86
C ASN A 58 20.23 -17.90 -8.27
N TYR A 59 20.58 -17.68 -9.54
CA TYR A 59 20.91 -16.35 -10.07
C TYR A 59 19.73 -15.37 -10.02
N ILE A 60 18.53 -15.81 -10.39
CA ILE A 60 17.31 -14.99 -10.33
C ILE A 60 16.98 -14.60 -8.89
N LEU A 61 17.01 -15.56 -7.95
CA LEU A 61 16.70 -15.32 -6.54
C LEU A 61 17.74 -14.41 -5.88
N GLU A 62 19.02 -14.59 -6.18
CA GLU A 62 20.08 -13.75 -5.61
C GLU A 62 20.06 -12.33 -6.16
N SER A 63 19.77 -12.16 -7.46
CA SER A 63 19.63 -10.82 -8.06
C SER A 63 18.44 -10.04 -7.50
N GLU A 64 17.29 -10.69 -7.28
CA GLU A 64 16.11 -10.07 -6.68
C GLU A 64 16.37 -9.56 -5.26
N HIS A 65 17.14 -10.31 -4.47
CA HIS A 65 17.44 -9.93 -3.09
C HIS A 65 18.44 -8.76 -3.01
N LYS A 66 19.43 -8.71 -3.89
CA LYS A 66 20.48 -7.67 -3.89
C LYS A 66 19.94 -6.28 -4.18
N GLU A 67 18.99 -6.13 -5.09
CA GLU A 67 18.40 -4.82 -5.40
C GLU A 67 17.61 -4.24 -4.21
N LYS A 68 16.81 -5.08 -3.55
CA LYS A 68 15.97 -4.68 -2.41
C LYS A 68 16.82 -4.24 -1.21
N VAL A 69 17.94 -4.92 -0.93
CA VAL A 69 18.84 -4.57 0.19
C VAL A 69 19.57 -3.24 -0.08
N ARG A 70 20.06 -3.03 -1.31
CA ARG A 70 20.75 -1.77 -1.68
C ARG A 70 19.83 -0.57 -1.59
N TYR A 71 18.60 -0.69 -2.08
CA TYR A 71 17.60 0.37 -1.97
C TYR A 71 17.30 0.70 -0.51
N ARG A 72 17.07 -0.31 0.33
CA ARG A 72 16.79 -0.10 1.76
C ARG A 72 17.94 0.59 2.49
N TRP A 73 19.19 0.18 2.23
CA TRP A 73 20.37 0.80 2.84
C TRP A 73 20.57 2.25 2.39
N MET A 74 20.36 2.53 1.10
CA MET A 74 20.41 3.89 0.57
C MET A 74 19.37 4.81 1.23
N TRP A 75 18.13 4.35 1.39
CA TRP A 75 17.10 5.12 2.09
C TRP A 75 17.43 5.33 3.56
N GLN A 76 17.99 4.33 4.26
CA GLN A 76 18.46 4.50 5.64
C GLN A 76 19.57 5.55 5.75
N MET A 77 20.50 5.60 4.80
CA MET A 77 21.55 6.61 4.77
C MET A 77 21.00 8.01 4.49
N VAL A 78 20.10 8.14 3.51
CA VAL A 78 19.46 9.42 3.19
C VAL A 78 18.64 9.93 4.38
N THR A 79 17.87 9.08 5.06
CA THR A 79 17.11 9.49 6.23
C THR A 79 18.00 9.86 7.42
N ALA A 80 19.10 9.13 7.64
CA ALA A 80 20.07 9.46 8.67
C ALA A 80 20.71 10.84 8.43
N VAL A 81 21.13 11.13 7.19
CA VAL A 81 21.68 12.43 6.82
C VAL A 81 20.64 13.54 6.99
N ALA A 82 19.41 13.33 6.52
CA ALA A 82 18.34 14.31 6.67
C ALA A 82 18.03 14.61 8.14
N ALA A 83 17.95 13.58 8.99
CA ALA A 83 17.74 13.74 10.43
C ALA A 83 18.88 14.52 11.09
N ALA A 84 20.13 14.23 10.72
CA ALA A 84 21.29 14.97 11.23
C ALA A 84 21.24 16.45 10.84
N VAL A 85 20.88 16.77 9.59
CA VAL A 85 20.71 18.15 9.13
C VAL A 85 19.62 18.88 9.92
N ILE A 86 18.47 18.23 10.14
CA ILE A 86 17.38 18.81 10.94
C ILE A 86 17.84 19.09 12.36
N LEU A 87 18.54 18.15 13.01
CA LEU A 87 19.06 18.34 14.37
C LEU A 87 20.06 19.49 14.44
N VAL A 88 20.93 19.64 13.44
CA VAL A 88 21.86 20.77 13.35
C VAL A 88 21.10 22.09 13.17
N MET A 89 20.11 22.14 12.28
CA MET A 89 19.28 23.35 12.10
C MET A 89 18.54 23.73 13.38
N LEU A 90 17.93 22.75 14.07
CA LEU A 90 17.25 22.98 15.34
C LEU A 90 18.23 23.43 16.43
N GLY A 91 19.41 22.82 16.50
CA GLY A 91 20.45 23.20 17.46
C GLY A 91 20.97 24.63 17.23
N VAL A 92 21.24 24.99 15.98
CA VAL A 92 21.64 26.36 15.60
C VAL A 92 20.51 27.34 15.88
N ASN A 93 19.26 27.02 15.51
CA ASN A 93 18.11 27.87 15.78
C ASN A 93 17.92 28.07 17.28
N PHE A 94 17.93 27.01 18.08
CA PHE A 94 17.79 27.07 19.53
C PHE A 94 18.92 27.89 20.18
N TYR A 95 20.16 27.70 19.76
CA TYR A 95 21.30 28.45 20.29
C TYR A 95 21.27 29.93 19.89
N SER A 96 20.93 30.22 18.62
CA SER A 96 20.85 31.58 18.09
C SER A 96 19.63 32.35 18.61
N ASN A 97 18.55 31.64 18.95
CA ASN A 97 17.29 32.23 19.42
C ASN A 97 17.22 32.29 20.95
N GLN A 98 18.35 32.42 21.63
CA GLN A 98 18.41 32.93 23.01
C GLN A 98 18.06 34.43 23.08
N SER A 99 17.07 34.84 22.29
CA SER A 99 16.45 36.15 22.37
C SER A 99 15.86 36.26 23.77
N GLN A 100 16.45 37.13 24.59
CA GLN A 100 15.83 37.53 25.85
C GLN A 100 14.49 38.16 25.47
N TRP A 101 13.39 37.53 25.90
CA TRP A 101 12.07 38.10 25.72
C TRP A 101 12.04 39.40 26.51
N GLU A 102 12.11 40.52 25.80
CA GLU A 102 11.96 41.83 26.43
C GLU A 102 10.53 41.94 26.94
N ASP A 103 10.38 42.26 28.23
CA ASP A 103 9.05 42.43 28.81
C ASP A 103 8.36 43.61 28.11
N THR A 104 7.10 43.40 27.73
CA THR A 104 6.31 44.44 27.05
C THR A 104 5.96 45.57 28.02
N PHE A 105 6.00 45.32 29.33
CA PHE A 105 5.71 46.32 30.36
C PHE A 105 6.86 46.43 31.35
N THR A 106 7.31 47.65 31.62
CA THR A 106 8.33 47.93 32.65
C THR A 106 7.76 47.90 34.07
N ASP A 107 6.45 48.15 34.23
CA ASP A 107 5.75 48.09 35.51
C ASP A 107 4.84 46.85 35.60
N PRO A 108 5.09 45.93 36.55
CA PRO A 108 4.26 44.76 36.78
C PRO A 108 2.77 45.08 37.03
N LYS A 109 2.44 46.24 37.64
CA LYS A 109 1.06 46.62 37.90
C LYS A 109 0.30 46.95 36.61
N GLN A 110 0.98 47.59 35.67
CA GLN A 110 0.41 47.91 34.36
C GLN A 110 0.16 46.64 33.53
N ALA A 111 1.13 45.71 33.54
CA ALA A 111 0.97 44.41 32.90
C ALA A 111 -0.25 43.65 33.43
N TYR A 112 -0.39 43.61 34.77
CA TYR A 112 -1.51 42.94 35.42
C TYR A 112 -2.86 43.58 35.07
N ALA A 113 -2.92 44.91 35.03
CA ALA A 113 -4.15 45.63 34.68
C ALA A 113 -4.60 45.33 33.24
N GLU A 114 -3.68 45.35 32.27
CA GLU A 114 -4.00 45.07 30.87
C GLU A 114 -4.33 43.58 30.64
N ALA A 115 -3.64 42.68 31.33
CA ALA A 115 -3.96 41.25 31.30
C ALA A 115 -5.35 40.98 31.87
N SER A 116 -5.69 41.59 33.01
CA SER A 116 -7.02 41.44 33.64
C SER A 116 -8.13 41.95 32.74
N LYS A 117 -7.94 43.13 32.13
CA LYS A 117 -8.87 43.73 31.18
C LYS A 117 -9.07 42.84 29.94
N THR A 118 -7.99 42.26 29.42
CA THR A 118 -8.05 41.35 28.27
C THR A 118 -8.78 40.06 28.61
N LEU A 119 -8.49 39.46 29.77
CA LEU A 119 -9.17 38.27 30.27
C LEU A 119 -10.66 38.54 30.49
N GLU A 120 -11.02 39.70 31.03
CA GLU A 120 -12.42 40.12 31.19
C GLU A 120 -13.12 40.26 29.84
N PHE A 121 -12.48 40.89 28.86
CA PHE A 121 -13.01 41.00 27.51
C PHE A 121 -13.23 39.63 26.87
N VAL A 122 -12.24 38.73 26.96
CA VAL A 122 -12.33 37.36 26.43
C VAL A 122 -13.43 36.58 27.15
N ALA A 123 -13.53 36.66 28.47
CA ALA A 123 -14.58 36.03 29.26
C ALA A 123 -15.97 36.54 28.85
N GLY A 124 -16.11 37.84 28.62
CA GLY A 124 -17.35 38.44 28.11
C GLY A 124 -17.74 37.90 26.73
N LYS A 125 -16.79 37.77 25.80
CA LYS A 125 -17.02 37.17 24.48
C LYS A 125 -17.39 35.69 24.58
N TYR A 126 -16.68 34.95 25.43
CA TYR A 126 -16.93 33.53 25.68
C TYR A 126 -18.34 33.29 26.24
N ASN A 127 -18.72 34.03 27.28
CA ASN A 127 -20.06 33.95 27.88
C ASN A 127 -21.16 34.32 26.88
N LYS A 128 -20.93 35.34 26.03
CA LYS A 128 -21.85 35.68 24.95
C LYS A 128 -22.00 34.55 23.94
N GLY A 129 -20.89 33.89 23.58
CA GLY A 129 -20.90 32.70 22.72
C GLY A 129 -21.72 31.56 23.32
N LEU A 130 -21.50 31.24 24.60
CA LEU A 130 -22.30 30.22 25.30
C LEU A 130 -23.79 30.57 25.34
N ALA A 131 -24.14 31.83 25.56
CA ALA A 131 -25.54 32.28 25.54
C ALA A 131 -26.20 32.09 24.17
N MET A 132 -25.45 32.29 23.07
CA MET A 132 -25.93 32.03 21.71
C MET A 132 -26.17 30.55 21.43
N LEU A 133 -25.49 29.64 22.14
CA LEU A 133 -25.67 28.19 22.02
C LEU A 133 -26.85 27.65 22.86
N LYS A 134 -27.44 28.46 23.75
CA LYS A 134 -28.62 28.09 24.57
C LYS A 134 -29.79 27.47 23.77
N PRO A 135 -30.11 27.91 22.52
CA PRO A 135 -31.13 27.28 21.70
C PRO A 135 -30.80 25.84 21.27
N LEU A 136 -29.53 25.43 21.22
CA LEU A 136 -29.15 24.05 20.85
C LEU A 136 -29.67 23.02 21.86
N GLY A 137 -29.71 23.35 23.15
CA GLY A 137 -30.35 22.48 24.15
C GLY A 137 -31.86 22.30 23.92
N LYS A 138 -32.53 23.27 23.26
CA LYS A 138 -33.94 23.11 22.84
C LYS A 138 -34.06 22.19 21.64
N VAL A 139 -33.08 22.17 20.75
CA VAL A 139 -33.03 21.24 19.61
C VAL A 139 -32.87 19.81 20.11
N GLU A 140 -32.02 19.58 21.11
CA GLU A 140 -31.88 18.27 21.77
C GLU A 140 -33.19 17.82 22.42
N ALA A 141 -33.83 18.70 23.20
CA ALA A 141 -35.13 18.40 23.82
C ALA A 141 -36.27 18.17 22.80
N ALA A 142 -36.22 18.83 21.65
CA ALA A 142 -37.17 18.63 20.56
C ALA A 142 -36.91 17.32 19.79
N ALA A 143 -35.67 16.84 19.77
CA ALA A 143 -35.28 15.61 19.08
C ALA A 143 -35.48 14.34 19.93
N THR A 144 -35.61 14.44 21.26
CA THR A 144 -35.81 13.29 22.17
C THR A 144 -37.02 12.40 21.83
N PRO A 145 -38.21 12.93 21.51
CA PRO A 145 -39.37 12.12 21.09
C PRO A 145 -39.13 11.35 19.80
N PHE A 146 -38.34 11.93 18.88
CA PHE A 146 -37.97 11.27 17.62
C PHE A 146 -37.00 10.11 17.86
N TYR A 147 -35.94 10.32 18.66
CA TYR A 147 -34.98 9.26 18.98
C TYR A 147 -35.60 8.10 19.76
N SER A 148 -36.50 8.38 20.71
CA SER A 148 -37.21 7.33 21.46
C SER A 148 -38.18 6.55 20.56
N GLY A 149 -38.88 7.23 19.63
CA GLY A 149 -39.70 6.60 18.61
C GLY A 149 -38.90 5.69 17.67
N MET A 150 -37.74 6.16 17.19
CA MET A 150 -36.84 5.37 16.35
C MET A 150 -36.26 4.15 17.08
N ALA A 151 -35.91 4.29 18.37
CA ALA A 151 -35.44 3.17 19.18
C ALA A 151 -36.53 2.11 19.39
N ALA A 152 -37.77 2.53 19.64
CA ALA A 152 -38.92 1.63 19.76
C ALA A 152 -39.20 0.90 18.43
N TRP A 153 -39.14 1.61 17.30
CA TRP A 153 -39.31 1.06 15.96
C TRP A 153 -38.24 0.01 15.64
N ASN A 154 -36.97 0.32 15.88
CA ASN A 154 -35.87 -0.61 15.64
C ASN A 154 -36.00 -1.89 16.50
N LYS A 155 -36.39 -1.74 17.77
CA LYS A 155 -36.69 -2.87 18.66
C LYS A 155 -37.86 -3.71 18.15
N GLY A 156 -38.88 -3.09 17.57
CA GLY A 156 -40.01 -3.77 16.93
C GLY A 156 -39.58 -4.58 15.72
N ILE A 157 -38.81 -3.99 14.81
CA ILE A 157 -38.28 -4.67 13.63
C ILE A 157 -37.37 -5.84 14.00
N GLY A 158 -36.46 -5.66 14.96
CA GLY A 158 -35.60 -6.75 15.41
C GLY A 158 -36.37 -7.93 16.03
N LYS A 159 -37.50 -7.68 16.69
CA LYS A 159 -38.39 -8.75 17.17
C LYS A 159 -39.05 -9.50 16.01
N LEU A 160 -39.53 -8.79 14.99
CA LEU A 160 -40.13 -9.41 13.79
C LEU A 160 -39.11 -10.26 13.02
N GLU A 161 -37.88 -9.77 12.91
CA GLU A 161 -36.78 -10.51 12.28
C GLU A 161 -36.46 -11.80 13.05
N ASN A 162 -36.39 -11.74 14.37
CA ASN A 162 -36.17 -12.92 15.21
C ASN A 162 -37.32 -13.95 15.11
N ILE A 163 -38.58 -13.48 15.06
CA ILE A 163 -39.75 -14.34 14.86
C ILE A 163 -39.67 -15.03 13.49
N ASN A 164 -39.41 -14.28 12.42
CA ASN A 164 -39.25 -14.81 11.07
C ASN A 164 -38.12 -15.85 10.98
N LYS A 165 -36.99 -15.60 11.66
CA LYS A 165 -35.85 -16.52 11.72
C LYS A 165 -36.18 -17.83 12.45
N ASN A 166 -37.01 -17.77 13.48
CA ASN A 166 -37.45 -18.96 14.23
C ASN A 166 -38.50 -19.76 13.45
N LEU A 167 -39.39 -19.09 12.70
CA LEU A 167 -40.38 -19.74 11.83
C LEU A 167 -39.75 -20.45 10.63
N LYS A 168 -38.61 -19.97 10.11
CA LYS A 168 -37.85 -20.64 9.03
C LYS A 168 -36.99 -21.82 9.49
N LYS A 169 -36.89 -22.07 10.80
CA LYS A 169 -36.10 -23.17 11.39
C LYS A 169 -36.96 -24.36 11.83
N GLN A 170 -38.28 -24.26 11.70
CA GLN A 170 -39.23 -25.38 11.81
C GLN A 170 -39.63 -25.83 10.41
#